data_AF-A0A351FUI6-F1
#
_entry.id   AF-A0A351FUI6-F1
#
_cell.length_a   1.000
_cell.length_b   1.000
_cell.length_c   1.000
_cell.angle_alpha   90.00
_cell.angle_beta   90.00
_cell.angle_gamma   90.00
#
_symmetry.space_group_name_H-M   'P 1'
#
loop_
_entity.id
_entity.type
_entity.pdbx_description
1 polymer ?
#
loop_
_entity_poly.entity_id
_entity_poly.type
_entity_poly.pdbx_seq_one_letter_code
_entity_poly.pdbx_strand_id
1 'polypeptide(L)'
;MLGVLPFVCLEMGLRVFDLGRQTAGDPLVGFSEVHPLFERQSDQGVYQTALSRELFFGVQRFAAEKPEGCYRVFCLGGSTVRGRPYQTDTAFARWLELELATCDPSRTYEVVNCGGLSYASYRLRVLLDEVLQYDPDLIVLATGHNEFLEDRTYDAIKSRSKWRAWFEDRANRLRLVTTTKALLGRATPTSKSSSGKVVLGDQVETRLDAPGGYGTYHRDDAWQQDVISHFDISVRAMVNRCREAGVPLILVRLGSNLRDTAPFKSEHPEDLALPQENAWQGAFEEATSLEQDAPEQALEAYQRAETIDGEYALLAFRIARVLDRLGRYEEAAAYYQKARDLDVCPLR
;
A
#
# COMPACT_ATOMS: atom_id res chain seq x y z
N MET A 1 -43.05 -12.12 5.88
CA MET A 1 -42.26 -10.97 5.38
C MET A 1 -42.50 -9.65 6.13
N LEU A 2 -43.51 -9.53 7.02
CA LEU A 2 -43.81 -8.29 7.76
C LEU A 2 -42.77 -7.89 8.83
N GLY A 3 -41.98 -8.83 9.35
CA GLY A 3 -41.05 -8.56 10.46
C GLY A 3 -39.80 -7.73 10.11
N VAL A 4 -39.43 -7.64 8.83
CA VAL A 4 -38.21 -6.91 8.40
C VAL A 4 -38.53 -5.48 7.93
N LEU A 5 -39.80 -5.20 7.64
CA LEU A 5 -40.28 -3.91 7.12
C LEU A 5 -39.87 -2.71 7.99
N PRO A 6 -39.94 -2.77 9.34
CA PRO A 6 -39.52 -1.65 10.19
C PRO A 6 -38.03 -1.32 10.04
N PHE A 7 -37.18 -2.35 9.91
CA PHE A 7 -35.73 -2.19 9.74
C PHE A 7 -35.37 -1.60 8.37
N VAL A 8 -36.10 -1.99 7.32
CA VAL A 8 -35.94 -1.43 5.98
C VAL A 8 -36.37 0.04 5.96
N CYS A 9 -37.51 0.39 6.56
CA CYS A 9 -37.96 1.78 6.66
C CYS A 9 -36.97 2.64 7.48
N LEU A 10 -36.42 2.09 8.57
CA LEU A 10 -35.44 2.78 9.39
C LEU A 10 -34.10 2.98 8.66
N GLU A 11 -33.59 1.96 7.96
CA GLU A 11 -32.40 2.08 7.11
C GLU A 11 -32.60 3.12 6.00
N MET A 12 -33.77 3.13 5.34
CA MET A 12 -34.11 4.15 4.35
C MET A 12 -34.16 5.55 4.97
N GLY A 13 -34.75 5.71 6.15
CA GLY A 13 -34.75 6.98 6.88
C GLY A 13 -33.33 7.44 7.21
N LEU A 14 -32.50 6.57 7.78
CA LEU A 14 -31.09 6.88 8.07
C LEU A 14 -30.32 7.27 6.81
N ARG A 15 -30.64 6.67 5.65
CA ARG A 15 -30.04 7.01 4.35
C ARG A 15 -30.49 8.38 3.83
N VAL A 16 -31.79 8.65 3.90
CA VAL A 16 -32.38 9.91 3.41
C VAL A 16 -31.91 11.11 4.24
N PHE A 17 -31.78 10.96 5.55
CA PHE A 17 -31.42 12.07 6.47
C PHE A 17 -29.92 12.21 6.74
N ASP A 18 -29.09 11.50 5.99
CA ASP A 18 -27.65 11.32 6.18
C ASP A 18 -27.16 10.92 7.60
N LEU A 19 -28.01 10.27 8.40
CA LEU A 19 -27.69 9.91 9.79
C LEU A 19 -26.93 8.58 9.88
N GLY A 20 -25.95 8.50 10.79
CA GLY A 20 -25.25 7.25 11.10
C GLY A 20 -24.08 6.90 10.18
N ARG A 21 -23.62 7.86 9.37
CA ARG A 21 -22.44 7.74 8.52
C ARG A 21 -21.18 7.67 9.38
N GLN A 22 -20.77 6.46 9.76
CA GLN A 22 -19.42 6.22 10.27
C GLN A 22 -18.57 5.71 9.11
N THR A 23 -17.39 6.30 8.92
CA THR A 23 -16.34 5.67 8.13
C THR A 23 -16.08 4.31 8.78
N ALA A 24 -16.24 3.22 8.02
CA ALA A 24 -15.85 1.91 8.51
C ALA A 24 -14.35 2.00 8.82
N GLY A 25 -13.98 2.03 10.11
CA GLY A 25 -12.60 1.97 10.53
C GLY A 25 -11.95 0.70 9.97
N ASP A 26 -10.64 0.73 9.72
CA ASP A 26 -9.94 -0.39 9.10
C ASP A 26 -10.23 -1.67 9.92
N PRO A 27 -10.71 -2.75 9.28
CA PRO A 27 -11.11 -3.94 10.00
C PRO A 27 -9.92 -4.71 10.60
N LEU A 28 -8.70 -4.45 10.11
CA LEU A 28 -7.48 -5.18 10.43
C LEU A 28 -6.55 -4.40 11.37
N VAL A 29 -6.43 -3.08 11.19
CA VAL A 29 -5.61 -2.21 12.03
C VAL A 29 -6.41 -1.07 12.66
N GLY A 30 -6.03 -0.65 13.86
CA GLY A 30 -6.47 0.59 14.49
C GLY A 30 -5.31 1.58 14.61
N PHE A 31 -5.61 2.85 14.87
CA PHE A 31 -4.61 3.86 15.21
C PHE A 31 -4.89 4.37 16.61
N SER A 32 -3.84 4.53 17.44
CA SER A 32 -3.99 5.02 18.82
C SER A 32 -4.47 6.46 18.85
N GLU A 33 -3.96 7.29 17.94
CA GLU A 33 -4.36 8.67 17.71
C GLU A 33 -4.23 8.99 16.20
N VAL A 34 -5.16 9.77 15.66
CA VAL A 34 -5.10 10.26 14.27
C VAL A 34 -4.85 11.76 14.32
N HIS A 35 -3.62 12.17 14.04
CA HIS A 35 -3.27 13.57 13.87
C HIS A 35 -3.47 13.99 12.40
N PRO A 36 -4.10 15.14 12.15
CA PRO A 36 -4.28 15.62 10.79
C PRO A 36 -2.92 15.89 10.13
N LEU A 37 -2.84 15.63 8.83
CA LEU A 37 -1.71 16.05 8.01
C LEU A 37 -1.67 17.58 7.88
N PHE A 38 -2.81 18.24 7.85
CA PHE A 38 -2.91 19.68 7.65
C PHE A 38 -3.53 20.43 8.82
N GLU A 39 -2.89 21.53 9.22
CA GLU A 39 -3.39 22.48 10.21
C GLU A 39 -3.76 23.80 9.54
N ARG A 40 -4.89 24.37 9.95
CA ARG A 40 -5.34 25.68 9.46
C ARG A 40 -4.51 26.78 10.12
N GLN A 41 -3.82 27.57 9.32
CA GLN A 41 -3.12 28.77 9.75
C GLN A 41 -4.09 29.94 9.71
N SER A 42 -4.74 30.23 10.85
CA SER A 42 -5.86 31.18 10.95
C SER A 42 -5.51 32.62 10.57
N ASP A 43 -4.23 32.99 10.70
CA ASP A 43 -3.68 34.29 10.33
C ASP A 43 -3.51 34.46 8.81
N GLN A 44 -3.41 33.36 8.06
CA GLN A 44 -3.04 33.36 6.65
C GLN A 44 -4.12 32.79 5.71
N GLY A 45 -5.21 32.23 6.26
CA GLY A 45 -6.31 31.69 5.45
C GLY A 45 -5.93 30.45 4.64
N VAL A 46 -4.90 29.71 5.06
CA VAL A 46 -4.38 28.52 4.38
C VAL A 46 -4.37 27.31 5.30
N TYR A 47 -4.39 26.12 4.71
CA TYR A 47 -3.90 24.91 5.34
C TYR A 47 -2.41 24.76 5.07
N GLN A 48 -1.66 24.29 6.07
CA GLN A 48 -0.25 23.92 5.94
C GLN A 48 -0.02 22.55 6.56
N THR A 49 0.96 21.79 6.04
CA THR A 49 1.44 20.56 6.69
C THR A 49 1.72 20.83 8.17
N ALA A 50 1.14 20.04 9.06
CA ALA A 50 1.33 20.16 10.50
C ALA A 50 2.81 19.94 10.85
N LEU A 51 3.34 20.73 11.79
CA LEU A 51 4.77 20.70 12.17
C LEU A 51 5.21 19.29 12.62
N SER A 52 4.33 18.57 13.31
CA SER A 52 4.56 17.18 13.75
C SER A 52 4.74 16.18 12.60
N ARG A 53 4.33 16.54 11.37
CA ARG A 53 4.31 15.67 10.19
C ARG A 53 5.43 15.99 9.19
N GLU A 54 6.11 17.14 9.34
CA GLU A 54 7.13 17.62 8.39
C GLU A 54 8.36 16.70 8.26
N LEU A 55 8.64 15.86 9.25
CA LEU A 55 9.70 14.85 9.14
C LEU A 55 9.38 13.77 8.09
N PHE A 56 8.10 13.42 7.94
CA PHE A 56 7.65 12.31 7.09
C PHE A 56 7.03 12.79 5.78
N PHE A 57 6.51 14.02 5.75
CA PHE A 57 5.84 14.62 4.60
C PHE A 57 6.61 15.84 4.09
N GLY A 58 6.32 16.26 2.86
CA GLY A 58 6.77 17.58 2.39
C GLY A 58 5.94 18.70 3.02
N VAL A 59 6.53 19.87 3.23
CA VAL A 59 5.77 21.08 3.56
C VAL A 59 4.92 21.43 2.34
N GLN A 60 3.61 21.52 2.53
CA GLN A 60 2.62 21.86 1.52
C GLN A 60 1.71 22.94 2.08
N ARG A 61 1.18 23.80 1.20
CA ARG A 61 0.29 24.90 1.55
C ARG A 61 -0.76 25.07 0.47
N PHE A 62 -2.03 25.24 0.86
CA PHE A 62 -3.15 25.47 -0.06
C PHE A 62 -4.25 26.30 0.62
N ALA A 63 -5.13 26.93 -0.15
CA ALA A 63 -6.15 27.83 0.39
C ALA A 63 -7.16 27.08 1.28
N ALA A 64 -7.50 27.63 2.45
CA ALA A 64 -8.47 27.01 3.34
C ALA A 64 -9.90 27.02 2.76
N GLU A 65 -10.24 28.09 2.05
CA GLU A 65 -11.44 28.17 1.22
C GLU A 65 -10.99 28.05 -0.23
N LYS A 66 -11.60 27.11 -0.97
CA LYS A 66 -11.23 26.85 -2.36
C LYS A 66 -11.60 28.07 -3.24
N PRO A 67 -10.63 28.69 -3.94
CA PRO A 67 -10.94 29.83 -4.79
C PRO A 67 -11.87 29.46 -5.94
N GLU A 68 -12.66 30.43 -6.42
CA GLU A 68 -13.48 30.25 -7.60
C GLU A 68 -12.60 29.95 -8.83
N GLY A 69 -13.00 28.98 -9.64
CA GLY A 69 -12.22 28.55 -10.81
C GLY A 69 -10.99 27.68 -10.50
N CYS A 70 -10.72 27.38 -9.22
CA CYS A 70 -9.63 26.49 -8.82
C CYS A 70 -9.97 25.02 -9.07
N TYR A 71 -9.00 24.27 -9.61
CA TYR A 71 -9.01 22.81 -9.70
C TYR A 71 -7.98 22.22 -8.72
N ARG A 72 -8.49 21.56 -7.67
CA ARG A 72 -7.70 21.06 -6.53
C ARG A 72 -7.50 19.55 -6.62
N VAL A 73 -6.24 19.13 -6.64
CA VAL A 73 -5.81 17.73 -6.75
C VAL A 73 -5.04 17.34 -5.50
N PHE A 74 -5.32 16.17 -4.93
CA PHE A 74 -4.48 15.59 -3.87
C PHE A 74 -3.81 14.30 -4.37
N CYS A 75 -2.48 14.26 -4.26
CA CYS A 75 -1.66 13.11 -4.63
C CYS A 75 -1.28 12.32 -3.38
N LEU A 76 -1.82 11.12 -3.19
CA LEU A 76 -1.55 10.24 -2.05
C LEU A 76 -0.59 9.12 -2.43
N GLY A 77 0.35 8.82 -1.55
CA GLY A 77 1.24 7.68 -1.71
C GLY A 77 2.40 7.65 -0.73
N GLY A 78 3.38 6.79 -1.04
CA GLY A 78 4.61 6.67 -0.29
C GLY A 78 5.66 7.74 -0.62
N SER A 79 6.92 7.39 -0.36
CA SER A 79 8.09 8.22 -0.64
C SER A 79 8.25 8.60 -2.12
N THR A 80 7.75 7.78 -3.05
CA THR A 80 7.70 8.10 -4.49
C THR A 80 6.84 9.33 -4.77
N VAL A 81 5.66 9.44 -4.14
CA VAL A 81 4.81 10.62 -4.27
C VAL A 81 5.46 11.83 -3.62
N ARG A 82 6.08 11.65 -2.44
CA ARG A 82 6.82 12.71 -1.75
C ARG A 82 7.95 13.31 -2.62
N GLY A 83 8.51 12.52 -3.53
CA GLY A 83 9.59 12.94 -4.43
C GLY A 83 10.97 12.39 -4.07
N ARG A 84 11.09 11.37 -3.22
CA ARG A 84 12.39 10.75 -2.89
C ARG A 84 13.03 10.15 -4.16
N PRO A 85 14.35 10.30 -4.39
CA PRO A 85 15.40 10.85 -3.52
C PRO A 85 15.58 12.39 -3.56
N TYR A 86 14.72 13.11 -4.29
CA TYR A 86 14.76 14.56 -4.39
C TYR A 86 13.82 15.23 -3.37
N GLN A 87 13.21 16.35 -3.74
CA GLN A 87 12.32 17.15 -2.91
C GLN A 87 10.91 17.26 -3.53
N THR A 88 9.95 17.71 -2.72
CA THR A 88 8.56 17.88 -3.13
C THR A 88 8.41 18.80 -4.34
N ASP A 89 9.24 19.84 -4.45
CA ASP A 89 9.26 20.80 -5.56
C ASP A 89 9.70 20.19 -6.90
N THR A 90 10.27 19.00 -6.85
CA THR A 90 10.69 18.22 -8.03
C THR A 90 9.87 16.95 -8.22
N ALA A 91 8.90 16.69 -7.34
CA ALA A 91 8.03 15.52 -7.41
C ALA A 91 7.03 15.65 -8.57
N PHE A 92 6.47 14.52 -9.02
CA PHE A 92 5.51 14.52 -10.13
C PHE A 92 4.27 15.38 -9.84
N ALA A 93 3.90 15.57 -8.57
CA ALA A 93 2.78 16.45 -8.20
C ALA A 93 3.03 17.90 -8.65
N ARG A 94 4.27 18.40 -8.51
CA ARG A 94 4.63 19.74 -8.98
C ARG A 94 4.64 19.81 -10.51
N TRP A 95 5.13 18.77 -11.18
CA TRP A 95 5.06 18.68 -12.65
C TRP A 95 3.61 18.65 -13.14
N LEU A 96 2.74 17.87 -12.49
CA LEU A 96 1.31 17.83 -12.82
C LEU A 96 0.68 19.22 -12.74
N GLU A 97 0.98 20.00 -11.70
CA GLU A 97 0.49 21.36 -11.56
C GLU A 97 0.93 22.28 -12.69
N LEU A 98 2.24 22.27 -13.01
CA LEU A 98 2.83 23.11 -14.05
C LEU A 98 2.28 22.75 -15.44
N GLU A 99 2.16 21.47 -15.74
CA GLU A 99 1.64 20.97 -17.02
C GLU A 99 0.15 21.32 -17.19
N LEU A 100 -0.66 21.14 -16.15
CA LEU A 100 -2.08 21.53 -16.17
C LEU A 100 -2.26 23.04 -16.37
N ALA A 101 -1.53 23.87 -15.61
CA ALA A 101 -1.58 25.32 -15.75
C ALA A 101 -1.11 25.81 -17.13
N THR A 102 -0.19 25.08 -17.76
CA THR A 102 0.26 25.37 -19.13
C THR A 102 -0.78 24.98 -20.17
N CYS A 103 -1.47 23.86 -19.96
CA CYS A 103 -2.48 23.34 -20.89
C CYS A 103 -3.81 24.11 -20.85
N ASP A 104 -4.24 24.57 -19.67
CA ASP A 104 -5.45 25.38 -19.48
C ASP A 104 -5.18 26.57 -18.53
N PRO A 105 -4.68 27.69 -19.05
CA PRO A 105 -4.41 28.88 -18.25
C PRO A 105 -5.66 29.59 -17.71
N SER A 106 -6.87 29.14 -18.06
CA SER A 106 -8.13 29.77 -17.61
C SER A 106 -8.51 29.38 -16.18
N ARG A 107 -7.84 28.39 -15.61
CA ARG A 107 -8.05 27.88 -14.25
C ARG A 107 -6.81 28.08 -13.40
N THR A 108 -7.01 28.12 -12.09
CA THR A 108 -5.91 27.91 -11.13
C THR A 108 -5.87 26.45 -10.74
N TYR A 109 -4.66 25.93 -10.52
CA TYR A 109 -4.46 24.55 -10.10
C TYR A 109 -3.80 24.56 -8.73
N GLU A 110 -4.33 23.75 -7.81
CA GLU A 110 -3.71 23.46 -6.53
C GLU A 110 -3.43 21.96 -6.48
N VAL A 111 -2.19 21.54 -6.74
CA VAL A 111 -1.80 20.13 -6.64
C VAL A 111 -1.03 19.88 -5.36
N VAL A 112 -1.70 19.27 -4.39
CA VAL A 112 -1.17 19.04 -3.04
C VAL A 112 -0.53 17.66 -2.96
N ASN A 113 0.74 17.61 -2.57
CA ASN A 113 1.51 16.39 -2.41
C ASN A 113 1.33 15.81 -0.99
N CYS A 114 0.56 14.73 -0.86
CA CYS A 114 0.34 13.99 0.38
C CYS A 114 1.20 12.71 0.45
N GLY A 115 2.40 12.74 -0.12
CA GLY A 115 3.35 11.63 -0.07
C GLY A 115 4.05 11.51 1.28
N GLY A 116 3.88 10.39 1.97
CA GLY A 116 4.51 10.10 3.26
C GLY A 116 5.66 9.09 3.16
N LEU A 117 6.75 9.32 3.88
CA LEU A 117 7.85 8.35 3.98
C LEU A 117 7.36 7.02 4.54
N SER A 118 7.57 5.94 3.79
CA SER A 118 7.18 4.56 4.16
C SER A 118 5.66 4.34 4.37
N TYR A 119 4.80 5.27 3.93
CA TYR A 119 3.35 5.11 4.08
C TYR A 119 2.77 4.01 3.18
N ALA A 120 2.12 3.04 3.80
CA ALA A 120 1.35 1.99 3.13
C ALA A 120 -0.14 2.34 3.01
N SER A 121 -0.87 1.57 2.19
CA SER A 121 -2.25 1.85 1.77
C SER A 121 -3.24 2.05 2.93
N TYR A 122 -3.12 1.31 4.03
CA TYR A 122 -3.99 1.42 5.20
C TYR A 122 -3.79 2.73 5.98
N ARG A 123 -2.58 3.31 5.95
CA ARG A 123 -2.32 4.67 6.47
C ARG A 123 -2.86 5.73 5.51
N LEU A 124 -2.67 5.54 4.20
CA LEU A 124 -3.21 6.45 3.17
C LEU A 124 -4.73 6.54 3.21
N ARG A 125 -5.43 5.48 3.61
CA ARG A 125 -6.88 5.49 3.81
C ARG A 125 -7.33 6.55 4.83
N VAL A 126 -6.55 6.75 5.90
CA VAL A 126 -6.83 7.77 6.93
C VAL A 126 -6.60 9.17 6.35
N LEU A 127 -5.52 9.35 5.59
CA LEU A 127 -5.25 10.62 4.90
C LEU A 127 -6.33 10.95 3.86
N LEU A 128 -6.85 9.94 3.15
CA LEU A 128 -7.93 10.14 2.20
C LEU A 128 -9.18 10.72 2.88
N ASP A 129 -9.57 10.17 4.04
CA ASP A 129 -10.72 10.68 4.81
C ASP A 129 -10.54 12.13 5.26
N GLU A 130 -9.30 12.56 5.53
CA GLU A 130 -8.96 13.94 5.80
C GLU A 130 -9.07 14.81 4.55
N VAL A 131 -8.37 14.47 3.46
CA VAL A 131 -8.28 15.35 2.28
C VAL A 131 -9.61 15.49 1.53
N LEU A 132 -10.52 14.53 1.66
CA LEU A 132 -11.88 14.66 1.14
C LEU A 132 -12.69 15.78 1.81
N GLN A 133 -12.23 16.34 2.92
CA GLN A 133 -12.85 17.48 3.60
C GLN A 133 -12.39 18.83 3.02
N TYR A 134 -11.44 18.83 2.07
CA TYR A 134 -10.84 20.05 1.50
C TYR A 134 -11.28 20.33 0.06
N ASP A 135 -12.49 19.92 -0.31
CA ASP A 135 -13.10 20.13 -1.64
C ASP A 135 -12.24 19.70 -2.85
N PRO A 136 -11.69 18.48 -2.86
CA PRO A 136 -10.88 17.99 -3.98
C PRO A 136 -11.73 17.77 -5.25
N ASP A 137 -11.17 18.12 -6.41
CA ASP A 137 -11.74 17.76 -7.71
C ASP A 137 -11.17 16.43 -8.25
N LEU A 138 -10.01 16.02 -7.75
CA LEU A 138 -9.33 14.81 -8.17
C LEU A 138 -8.45 14.25 -7.05
N ILE A 139 -8.48 12.93 -6.90
CA ILE A 139 -7.49 12.19 -6.12
C ILE A 139 -6.59 11.40 -7.07
N VAL A 140 -5.29 11.46 -6.84
CA VAL A 140 -4.29 10.59 -7.49
C VAL A 140 -3.69 9.69 -6.42
N LEU A 141 -3.82 8.37 -6.56
CA LEU A 141 -3.31 7.39 -5.61
C LEU A 141 -2.19 6.56 -6.25
N ALA A 142 -0.99 6.62 -5.68
CA ALA A 142 0.18 5.85 -6.10
C ALA A 142 0.76 5.09 -4.90
N THR A 143 0.43 3.80 -4.76
CA THR A 143 0.77 2.98 -3.58
C THR A 143 1.12 1.54 -3.96
N GLY A 144 1.79 0.81 -3.05
CA GLY A 144 2.11 -0.61 -3.19
C GLY A 144 3.49 -1.01 -2.66
N HIS A 145 4.51 -0.15 -2.81
CA HIS A 145 5.89 -0.49 -2.42
C HIS A 145 6.12 -0.61 -0.91
N ASN A 146 5.23 -0.02 -0.09
CA ASN A 146 5.42 0.04 1.36
C ASN A 146 4.60 -1.02 2.12
N GLU A 147 3.81 -1.84 1.43
CA GLU A 147 2.89 -2.76 2.11
C GLU A 147 3.63 -3.79 2.99
N PHE A 148 4.85 -4.16 2.64
CA PHE A 148 5.63 -5.13 3.41
C PHE A 148 6.56 -4.51 4.46
N LEU A 149 6.59 -3.17 4.59
CA LEU A 149 7.56 -2.48 5.44
C LEU A 149 7.24 -2.52 6.93
N GLU A 150 5.98 -2.57 7.35
CA GLU A 150 5.63 -2.61 8.79
C GLU A 150 5.32 -4.05 9.21
N ASP A 151 5.88 -4.48 10.34
CA ASP A 151 5.52 -5.77 10.91
C ASP A 151 4.11 -5.69 11.50
N ARG A 152 3.24 -6.57 11.01
CA ARG A 152 1.81 -6.55 11.36
C ARG A 152 1.39 -7.97 11.64
N THR A 153 0.93 -8.20 12.86
CA THR A 153 0.37 -9.48 13.26
C THR A 153 -1.11 -9.53 12.85
N TYR A 154 -1.43 -10.42 11.93
CA TYR A 154 -2.80 -10.62 11.44
C TYR A 154 -3.60 -11.62 12.29
N ASP A 155 -3.46 -11.58 13.62
CA ASP A 155 -4.17 -12.50 14.53
C ASP A 155 -5.70 -12.41 14.39
N ALA A 156 -6.20 -11.22 14.03
CA ALA A 156 -7.59 -11.00 13.66
C ALA A 156 -8.00 -11.70 12.35
N ILE A 157 -7.10 -11.91 11.38
CA ILE A 157 -7.39 -12.67 10.14
C ILE A 157 -7.37 -14.17 10.43
N LYS A 158 -6.38 -14.66 11.19
CA LYS A 158 -6.26 -16.09 11.53
C LYS A 158 -7.46 -16.65 12.29
N SER A 159 -8.20 -15.81 13.02
CA SER A 159 -9.42 -16.20 13.75
C SER A 159 -10.74 -15.83 13.06
N ARG A 160 -10.70 -15.11 11.93
CA ARG A 160 -11.89 -14.69 11.18
C ARG A 160 -12.22 -15.64 10.05
N SER A 161 -13.29 -16.42 10.24
CA SER A 161 -13.92 -17.14 9.13
C SER A 161 -14.24 -16.17 7.98
N LYS A 162 -13.86 -16.50 6.74
CA LYS A 162 -14.14 -15.71 5.52
C LYS A 162 -15.62 -15.29 5.41
N TRP A 163 -16.53 -16.14 5.89
CA TRP A 163 -17.96 -15.85 5.95
C TRP A 163 -18.33 -14.77 6.96
N ARG A 164 -17.67 -14.71 8.12
CA ARG A 164 -17.86 -13.63 9.10
C ARG A 164 -17.34 -12.31 8.58
N ALA A 165 -16.16 -12.28 7.94
CA ALA A 165 -15.63 -11.06 7.33
C ALA A 165 -16.56 -10.52 6.22
N TRP A 166 -17.09 -11.41 5.37
CA TRP A 166 -18.09 -11.05 4.36
C TRP A 166 -19.40 -10.51 4.99
N PHE A 167 -19.89 -11.15 6.06
CA PHE A 167 -21.11 -10.71 6.74
C PHE A 167 -20.90 -9.41 7.50
N GLU A 168 -19.74 -9.19 8.13
CA GLU A 168 -19.36 -7.94 8.78
C GLU A 168 -19.24 -6.79 7.77
N ASP A 169 -18.63 -7.02 6.60
CA ASP A 169 -18.59 -6.01 5.53
C ASP A 169 -20.01 -5.64 5.07
N ARG A 170 -20.87 -6.65 4.85
CA ARG A 170 -22.27 -6.42 4.45
C ARG A 170 -23.10 -5.74 5.54
N ALA A 171 -22.87 -6.10 6.80
CA ALA A 171 -23.53 -5.49 7.94
C ALA A 171 -23.06 -4.04 8.14
N ASN A 172 -21.77 -3.74 7.99
CA ASN A 172 -21.24 -2.38 8.10
C ASN A 172 -21.68 -1.45 6.95
N ARG A 173 -22.26 -1.98 5.86
CA ARG A 173 -22.94 -1.19 4.82
C ARG A 173 -24.35 -0.74 5.21
N LEU A 174 -24.89 -1.26 6.32
CA LEU A 174 -26.19 -0.85 6.85
C LEU A 174 -25.98 0.27 7.87
N ARG A 175 -26.60 1.42 7.63
CA ARG A 175 -26.56 2.58 8.55
C ARG A 175 -27.14 2.24 9.91
N LEU A 176 -28.10 1.32 9.94
CA LEU A 176 -28.64 0.80 11.18
C LEU A 176 -27.54 0.18 12.06
N VAL A 177 -26.68 -0.67 11.49
CA VAL A 177 -25.60 -1.36 12.21
C VAL A 177 -24.56 -0.36 12.68
N THR A 178 -24.15 0.60 11.85
CA THR A 178 -23.17 1.63 12.24
C THR A 178 -23.72 2.56 13.31
N THR A 179 -25.00 2.97 13.22
CA THR A 179 -25.66 3.83 14.23
C THR A 179 -25.81 3.10 15.56
N THR A 180 -26.21 1.83 15.55
CA THR A 180 -26.31 1.02 16.77
C THR A 180 -24.93 0.83 17.42
N LYS A 181 -23.88 0.58 16.64
CA LYS A 181 -22.49 0.54 17.15
C LYS A 181 -22.06 1.87 17.76
N ALA A 182 -22.38 3.00 17.12
CA ALA A 182 -22.07 4.34 17.62
C ALA A 182 -22.77 4.67 18.95
N LEU A 183 -24.03 4.27 19.09
CA LEU A 183 -24.82 4.45 20.31
C LEU A 183 -24.34 3.55 21.45
N LEU A 184 -24.02 2.29 21.16
CA LEU A 184 -23.47 1.36 22.14
C LEU A 184 -22.05 1.76 22.58
N GLY A 185 -21.22 2.24 21.66
CA GLY A 185 -19.86 2.71 21.96
C GLY A 185 -19.82 3.99 22.82
N ARG A 186 -20.84 4.85 22.73
CA ARG A 186 -20.99 6.04 23.58
C ARG A 186 -21.34 5.72 25.04
N ALA A 187 -21.82 4.52 25.33
CA ALA A 187 -22.27 4.13 26.68
C ALA A 187 -21.18 3.47 27.55
N THR A 188 -19.97 3.26 27.01
CA THR A 188 -18.85 2.63 27.73
C THR A 188 -17.63 3.55 27.74
N PRO A 189 -17.21 4.09 28.90
CA PRO A 189 -15.91 4.72 29.03
C PRO A 189 -14.84 3.63 28.97
N THR A 190 -13.88 3.82 28.06
CA THR A 190 -12.55 3.18 28.04
C THR A 190 -12.50 1.74 28.56
N SER A 191 -12.78 0.78 27.69
CA SER A 191 -12.36 -0.61 27.88
C SER A 191 -11.46 -1.00 26.72
N LYS A 192 -10.31 -1.58 27.09
CA LYS A 192 -9.29 -2.15 26.20
C LYS A 192 -9.94 -2.84 25.00
N SER A 193 -9.45 -2.51 23.81
CA SER A 193 -9.84 -3.14 22.55
C SER A 193 -9.93 -4.66 22.70
N SER A 194 -11.16 -5.17 22.82
CA SER A 194 -11.48 -6.59 22.77
C SER A 194 -11.53 -7.12 21.33
N SER A 195 -11.24 -6.27 20.34
CA SER A 195 -10.90 -6.73 19.00
C SER A 195 -9.39 -6.91 18.94
N GLY A 196 -8.89 -8.11 18.64
CA GLY A 196 -7.46 -8.40 18.44
C GLY A 196 -6.84 -7.69 17.22
N LYS A 197 -7.16 -6.41 17.00
CA LYS A 197 -6.57 -5.53 16.00
C LYS A 197 -5.27 -4.96 16.56
N VAL A 198 -4.24 -4.92 15.70
CA VAL A 198 -3.01 -4.18 15.99
C VAL A 198 -3.33 -2.69 16.02
N VAL A 199 -2.88 -1.98 17.05
CA VAL A 199 -3.02 -0.53 17.17
C VAL A 199 -1.67 0.08 16.80
N LEU A 200 -1.63 0.81 15.69
CA LEU A 200 -0.43 1.49 15.20
C LEU A 200 -0.35 2.92 15.76
N GLY A 201 0.88 3.38 15.98
CA GLY A 201 1.16 4.77 16.29
C GLY A 201 1.04 5.69 15.06
N ASP A 202 1.10 7.00 15.31
CA ASP A 202 1.17 8.06 14.27
C ASP A 202 2.29 7.78 13.27
N GLN A 203 3.46 7.44 13.80
CA GLN A 203 4.69 7.30 13.05
C GLN A 203 4.79 5.91 12.42
N VAL A 204 5.49 5.84 11.30
CA VAL A 204 5.78 4.58 10.62
C VAL A 204 7.03 3.98 11.25
N GLU A 205 6.91 2.76 11.77
CA GLU A 205 8.05 1.96 12.26
C GLU A 205 8.29 0.81 11.28
N THR A 206 9.37 0.88 10.51
CA THR A 206 9.62 -0.13 9.48
C THR A 206 10.44 -1.30 10.03
N ARG A 207 10.22 -2.50 9.49
CA ARG A 207 11.06 -3.70 9.69
C ARG A 207 12.52 -3.45 9.35
N LEU A 208 12.79 -2.52 8.43
CA LEU A 208 14.15 -2.14 8.05
C LEU A 208 14.87 -1.35 9.15
N ASP A 209 14.13 -0.66 10.03
CA ASP A 209 14.69 0.08 11.16
C ASP A 209 15.09 -0.84 12.32
N ALA A 210 14.65 -2.11 12.30
CA ALA A 210 15.10 -3.11 13.25
C ALA A 210 16.59 -3.43 13.06
N PRO A 211 17.34 -3.82 14.10
CA PRO A 211 18.78 -4.11 14.00
C PRO A 211 19.16 -5.16 12.94
N GLY A 212 18.24 -6.07 12.60
CA GLY A 212 18.43 -7.09 11.57
C GLY A 212 18.15 -6.62 10.14
N GLY A 213 17.54 -5.44 9.95
CA GLY A 213 17.17 -4.90 8.64
C GLY A 213 16.47 -5.92 7.74
N TYR A 214 17.03 -6.15 6.54
CA TYR A 214 16.57 -7.16 5.58
C TYR A 214 16.57 -8.59 6.13
N GLY A 215 17.43 -8.89 7.12
CA GLY A 215 17.53 -10.21 7.74
C GLY A 215 16.26 -10.63 8.49
N THR A 216 15.38 -9.69 8.84
CA THR A 216 14.10 -9.96 9.51
C THR A 216 13.01 -10.52 8.60
N TYR A 217 13.21 -10.49 7.27
CA TYR A 217 12.25 -11.05 6.32
C TYR A 217 12.56 -12.53 6.12
N HIS A 218 11.56 -13.39 6.21
CA HIS A 218 11.66 -14.83 5.92
C HIS A 218 10.51 -15.23 5.01
N ARG A 219 10.68 -16.32 4.26
CA ARG A 219 9.59 -16.87 3.45
C ARG A 219 8.42 -17.25 4.36
N ASP A 220 7.32 -16.50 4.23
CA ASP A 220 6.06 -16.75 4.90
C ASP A 220 4.93 -16.42 3.92
N ASP A 221 4.56 -17.41 3.11
CA ASP A 221 3.53 -17.25 2.07
C ASP A 221 2.18 -16.87 2.68
N ALA A 222 1.87 -17.36 3.88
CA ALA A 222 0.62 -17.04 4.56
C ALA A 222 0.57 -15.56 4.94
N TRP A 223 1.64 -15.05 5.55
CA TRP A 223 1.76 -13.62 5.87
C TRP A 223 1.76 -12.76 4.61
N GLN A 224 2.48 -13.17 3.56
CA GLN A 224 2.50 -12.43 2.30
C GLN A 224 1.09 -12.30 1.70
N GLN A 225 0.31 -13.39 1.70
CA GLN A 225 -1.09 -13.36 1.23
C GLN A 225 -2.00 -12.51 2.11
N ASP A 226 -1.78 -12.48 3.42
CA ASP A 226 -2.50 -11.59 4.34
C ASP A 226 -2.19 -10.11 4.03
N VAL A 227 -0.93 -9.76 3.77
CA VAL A 227 -0.53 -8.41 3.35
C VAL A 227 -1.19 -8.01 2.03
N ILE A 228 -1.16 -8.88 1.02
CA ILE A 228 -1.80 -8.65 -0.29
C ILE A 228 -3.32 -8.48 -0.13
N SER A 229 -3.94 -9.29 0.73
CA SER A 229 -5.38 -9.18 1.01
C SER A 229 -5.73 -7.87 1.70
N HIS A 230 -4.90 -7.41 2.65
CA HIS A 230 -5.09 -6.10 3.29
C HIS A 230 -4.94 -4.96 2.28
N PHE A 231 -3.95 -5.02 1.40
CA PHE A 231 -3.77 -4.05 0.33
C PHE A 231 -5.01 -3.92 -0.56
N ASP A 232 -5.59 -5.04 -1.01
CA ASP A 232 -6.84 -5.04 -1.80
C ASP A 232 -8.00 -4.40 -1.02
N ILE A 233 -8.16 -4.74 0.25
CA ILE A 233 -9.19 -4.14 1.13
C ILE A 233 -8.99 -2.63 1.24
N SER A 234 -7.77 -2.15 1.49
CA SER A 234 -7.46 -0.73 1.67
C SER A 234 -7.69 0.06 0.38
N VAL A 235 -7.24 -0.45 -0.76
CA VAL A 235 -7.45 0.22 -2.07
C VAL A 235 -8.94 0.25 -2.42
N ARG A 236 -9.68 -0.85 -2.25
CA ARG A 236 -11.14 -0.86 -2.50
C ARG A 236 -11.90 0.09 -1.59
N ALA A 237 -11.50 0.18 -0.32
CA ALA A 237 -12.10 1.13 0.62
C ALA A 237 -11.89 2.57 0.16
N MET A 238 -10.68 2.93 -0.27
CA MET A 238 -10.39 4.26 -0.82
C MET A 238 -11.19 4.55 -2.10
N VAL A 239 -11.27 3.59 -3.03
CA VAL A 239 -12.08 3.72 -4.25
C VAL A 239 -13.55 3.97 -3.93
N ASN A 240 -14.13 3.22 -2.99
CA ASN A 240 -15.52 3.40 -2.58
C ASN A 240 -15.73 4.77 -1.92
N ARG A 241 -14.78 5.22 -1.09
CA ARG A 241 -14.85 6.52 -0.42
C ARG A 241 -14.86 7.69 -1.42
N CYS A 242 -13.99 7.66 -2.42
CA CYS A 242 -13.98 8.65 -3.51
C CYS A 242 -15.32 8.66 -4.28
N ARG A 243 -15.87 7.48 -4.61
CA ARG A 243 -17.18 7.35 -5.27
C ARG A 243 -18.31 7.95 -4.44
N GLU A 244 -18.34 7.68 -3.14
CA GLU A 244 -19.34 8.23 -2.21
C GLU A 244 -19.24 9.75 -2.05
N ALA A 245 -18.04 10.31 -2.20
CA ALA A 245 -17.79 11.75 -2.19
C ALA A 245 -18.06 12.41 -3.56
N GLY A 246 -18.29 11.61 -4.61
CA GLY A 246 -18.41 12.12 -5.98
C GLY A 246 -17.09 12.65 -6.56
N VAL A 247 -15.95 12.25 -6.00
CA VAL A 247 -14.61 12.73 -6.39
C VAL A 247 -13.94 11.69 -7.30
N PRO A 248 -13.53 12.05 -8.53
CA PRO A 248 -12.73 11.19 -9.39
C PRO A 248 -11.43 10.71 -8.73
N LEU A 249 -11.04 9.46 -9.02
CA LEU A 249 -9.82 8.84 -8.52
C LEU A 249 -9.02 8.23 -9.68
N ILE A 250 -7.73 8.59 -9.77
CA ILE A 250 -6.75 7.95 -10.65
C ILE A 250 -5.87 7.02 -9.82
N LEU A 251 -5.77 5.77 -10.24
CA LEU A 251 -4.84 4.80 -9.68
C LEU A 251 -3.57 4.74 -10.53
N VAL A 252 -2.42 4.97 -9.91
CA VAL A 252 -1.12 4.88 -10.55
C VAL A 252 -0.47 3.56 -10.13
N ARG A 253 -0.27 2.67 -11.11
CA ARG A 253 0.54 1.47 -10.91
C ARG A 253 2.01 1.87 -10.90
N LEU A 254 2.67 1.68 -9.77
CA LEU A 254 4.10 1.93 -9.65
C LEU A 254 4.90 0.89 -10.45
N GLY A 255 6.00 1.34 -11.06
CA GLY A 255 6.90 0.48 -11.82
C GLY A 255 7.94 -0.19 -10.93
N SER A 256 8.44 -1.33 -11.39
CA SER A 256 9.53 -2.11 -10.77
C SER A 256 10.66 -2.28 -11.78
N ASN A 257 11.91 -2.02 -11.38
CA ASN A 257 13.06 -2.28 -12.25
C ASN A 257 13.44 -3.76 -12.18
N LEU A 258 12.88 -4.53 -13.09
CA LEU A 258 13.07 -5.98 -13.14
C LEU A 258 14.50 -6.40 -13.51
N ARG A 259 15.15 -5.64 -14.41
CA ARG A 259 16.41 -6.04 -15.05
C ARG A 259 17.64 -5.69 -14.24
N ASP A 260 17.62 -4.51 -13.60
CA ASP A 260 18.80 -3.92 -12.94
C ASP A 260 18.63 -3.80 -11.42
N THR A 261 17.67 -4.51 -10.83
CA THR A 261 17.53 -4.68 -9.38
C THR A 261 17.42 -6.15 -9.06
N ALA A 262 18.51 -6.74 -8.56
CA ALA A 262 18.53 -8.12 -8.09
C ALA A 262 17.62 -8.29 -6.85
N PRO A 263 17.17 -9.52 -6.54
CA PRO A 263 16.47 -9.78 -5.30
C PRO A 263 17.27 -9.35 -4.07
N PHE A 264 16.60 -8.79 -3.07
CA PHE A 264 17.24 -8.38 -1.83
C PHE A 264 17.57 -9.57 -0.93
N LYS A 265 16.71 -10.59 -0.92
CA LYS A 265 16.93 -11.80 -0.13
C LYS A 265 16.38 -13.04 -0.86
N SER A 266 17.12 -14.14 -0.78
CA SER A 266 16.73 -15.46 -1.28
C SER A 266 16.88 -16.47 -0.17
N GLU A 267 15.95 -17.41 -0.07
CA GLU A 267 15.98 -18.52 0.88
C GLU A 267 15.58 -19.79 0.15
N HIS A 268 16.19 -20.91 0.54
CA HIS A 268 15.71 -22.24 0.19
C HIS A 268 14.45 -22.56 0.99
N PRO A 269 13.62 -23.52 0.54
CA PRO A 269 12.59 -24.12 1.38
C PRO A 269 13.19 -24.67 2.69
N GLU A 270 12.51 -24.47 3.82
CA GLU A 270 12.99 -24.91 5.14
C GLU A 270 13.19 -26.43 5.22
N ASP A 271 12.48 -27.21 4.39
CA ASP A 271 12.51 -28.67 4.34
C ASP A 271 13.45 -29.24 3.26
N LEU A 272 14.25 -28.41 2.59
CA LEU A 272 15.24 -28.86 1.61
C LEU A 272 16.34 -29.69 2.30
N ALA A 273 16.51 -30.94 1.87
CA ALA A 273 17.50 -31.81 2.49
C ALA A 273 18.94 -31.37 2.15
N LEU A 274 19.87 -31.46 3.11
CA LEU A 274 21.28 -31.08 2.92
C LEU A 274 21.94 -31.65 1.64
N PRO A 275 21.72 -32.92 1.24
CA PRO A 275 22.28 -33.42 -0.02
C PRO A 275 21.73 -32.70 -1.26
N GLN A 276 20.46 -32.30 -1.23
CA GLN A 276 19.82 -31.54 -2.31
C GLN A 276 20.34 -30.10 -2.32
N GLU A 277 20.44 -29.45 -1.16
CA GLU A 277 21.02 -28.11 -1.03
C GLU A 277 22.47 -28.07 -1.56
N ASN A 278 23.30 -29.04 -1.20
CA ASN A 278 24.66 -29.15 -1.73
C ASN A 278 24.70 -29.36 -3.25
N ALA A 279 23.79 -30.19 -3.80
CA ALA A 279 23.70 -30.41 -5.24
C ALA A 279 23.23 -29.15 -5.97
N TRP A 280 22.29 -28.42 -5.39
CA TRP A 280 21.82 -27.12 -5.88
C TRP A 280 22.97 -26.11 -5.89
N GLN A 281 23.70 -26.00 -4.79
CA GLN A 281 24.83 -25.08 -4.64
C GLN A 281 25.92 -25.37 -5.67
N GLY A 282 26.25 -26.65 -5.88
CA GLY A 282 27.22 -27.05 -6.90
C GLY A 282 26.79 -26.65 -8.32
N ALA A 283 25.53 -26.87 -8.69
CA ALA A 283 25.00 -26.47 -9.99
C ALA A 283 24.95 -24.93 -10.16
N PHE A 284 24.61 -24.21 -9.09
CA PHE A 284 24.56 -22.75 -9.08
C PHE A 284 25.97 -22.13 -9.24
N GLU A 285 26.97 -22.66 -8.55
CA GLU A 285 28.37 -22.21 -8.65
C GLU A 285 28.96 -22.51 -10.02
N GLU A 286 28.71 -23.71 -10.56
CA GLU A 286 29.10 -24.09 -11.91
C GLU A 286 28.54 -23.09 -12.93
N ALA A 287 27.22 -22.85 -12.88
CA ALA A 287 26.55 -21.91 -13.77
C ALA A 287 27.12 -20.48 -13.64
N THR A 288 27.37 -20.02 -12.41
CA THR A 288 27.95 -18.71 -12.13
C THR A 288 29.33 -18.54 -12.76
N SER A 289 30.16 -19.59 -12.76
CA SER A 289 31.47 -19.57 -13.41
C SER A 289 31.40 -19.50 -14.94
N LEU A 290 30.31 -19.98 -15.53
CA LEU A 290 30.09 -20.06 -16.98
C LEU A 290 29.36 -18.84 -17.57
N GLU A 291 28.73 -17.99 -16.74
CA GLU A 291 27.83 -16.91 -17.21
C GLU A 291 28.44 -16.03 -18.32
N GLN A 292 29.74 -15.73 -18.22
CA GLN A 292 30.44 -14.83 -19.16
C GLN A 292 30.90 -15.55 -20.43
N ASP A 293 31.51 -16.73 -20.29
CA ASP A 293 32.26 -17.38 -21.36
C ASP A 293 31.41 -18.42 -22.13
N ALA A 294 30.42 -19.03 -21.47
CA ALA A 294 29.57 -20.08 -22.02
C ALA A 294 28.11 -19.94 -21.53
N PRO A 295 27.38 -18.89 -21.96
CA PRO A 295 26.06 -18.58 -21.42
C PRO A 295 25.01 -19.68 -21.66
N GLU A 296 25.09 -20.46 -22.74
CA GLU A 296 24.21 -21.61 -22.96
C GLU A 296 24.44 -22.72 -21.92
N GLN A 297 25.71 -23.02 -21.62
CA GLN A 297 26.06 -24.02 -20.60
C GLN A 297 25.71 -23.52 -19.19
N ALA A 298 25.89 -22.22 -18.94
CA ALA A 298 25.44 -21.58 -17.70
C ALA A 298 23.92 -21.73 -17.52
N LEU A 299 23.15 -21.54 -18.58
CA LEU A 299 21.70 -21.71 -18.54
C LEU A 299 21.31 -23.16 -18.21
N GLU A 300 21.94 -24.14 -18.85
CA GLU A 300 21.69 -25.57 -18.56
C GLU A 300 22.02 -25.91 -17.09
N ALA A 301 23.15 -25.41 -16.57
CA ALA A 301 23.53 -25.63 -15.18
C ALA A 301 22.57 -24.94 -14.19
N TYR A 302 22.12 -23.71 -14.47
CA TYR A 302 21.08 -23.06 -13.68
C TYR A 302 19.74 -23.79 -13.75
N GLN A 303 19.36 -24.35 -14.89
CA GLN A 303 18.15 -25.15 -15.01
C GLN A 303 18.24 -26.43 -14.18
N ARG A 304 19.44 -27.04 -14.05
CA ARG A 304 19.64 -28.14 -13.09
C ARG A 304 19.41 -27.68 -11.65
N ALA A 305 19.95 -26.53 -11.24
CA ALA A 305 19.65 -25.96 -9.92
C ALA A 305 18.14 -25.72 -9.76
N GLU A 306 17.46 -25.20 -10.79
CA GLU A 306 16.02 -24.93 -10.76
C GLU A 306 15.17 -26.20 -10.58
N THR A 307 15.61 -27.35 -11.11
CA THR A 307 14.93 -28.62 -10.87
C THR A 307 15.01 -29.10 -9.43
N ILE A 308 15.99 -28.62 -8.65
CA ILE A 308 16.17 -28.96 -7.23
C ILE A 308 15.41 -27.96 -6.35
N ASP A 309 15.66 -26.66 -6.57
CA ASP A 309 14.93 -25.57 -5.93
C ASP A 309 14.80 -24.40 -6.92
N GLY A 310 13.58 -24.26 -7.45
CA GLY A 310 13.19 -23.19 -8.37
C GLY A 310 12.59 -21.96 -7.68
N GLU A 311 12.54 -21.93 -6.35
CA GLU A 311 12.00 -20.84 -5.56
C GLU A 311 13.09 -19.91 -5.02
N TYR A 312 14.38 -20.23 -5.18
CA TYR A 312 15.47 -19.33 -4.82
C TYR A 312 15.50 -18.09 -5.74
N ALA A 313 15.09 -16.93 -5.23
CA ALA A 313 14.85 -15.74 -6.06
C ALA A 313 16.05 -15.31 -6.92
N LEU A 314 17.27 -15.41 -6.37
CA LEU A 314 18.50 -15.07 -7.09
C LEU A 314 18.76 -15.99 -8.28
N LEU A 315 18.36 -17.27 -8.22
CA LEU A 315 18.47 -18.20 -9.33
C LEU A 315 17.63 -17.74 -10.52
N ALA A 316 16.37 -17.36 -10.28
CA ALA A 316 15.53 -16.82 -11.34
C ALA A 316 16.12 -15.55 -11.95
N PHE A 317 16.71 -14.66 -11.13
CA PHE A 317 17.38 -13.46 -11.63
C PHE A 317 18.60 -13.80 -12.49
N ARG A 318 19.41 -14.78 -12.10
CA ARG A 318 20.60 -15.23 -12.84
C ARG A 318 20.22 -15.86 -14.19
N ILE A 319 19.22 -16.74 -14.19
CA ILE A 319 18.64 -17.29 -15.43
C ILE A 319 18.18 -16.15 -16.35
N ALA A 320 17.48 -15.15 -15.82
CA ALA A 320 17.05 -13.99 -16.60
C ALA A 320 18.23 -13.22 -17.22
N ARG A 321 19.30 -12.96 -16.47
CA ARG A 321 20.52 -12.29 -16.98
C ARG A 321 21.17 -13.08 -18.11
N VAL A 322 21.25 -14.40 -17.99
CA VAL A 322 21.82 -15.27 -19.02
C VAL A 322 20.94 -15.27 -20.28
N LEU A 323 19.62 -15.44 -20.12
CA LEU A 323 18.67 -15.36 -21.24
C LEU A 323 18.72 -14.01 -21.96
N ASP A 324 18.80 -12.90 -21.22
CA ASP A 324 18.94 -11.54 -21.76
C ASP A 324 20.22 -11.40 -22.61
N ARG A 325 21.34 -11.94 -22.10
CA ARG A 325 22.63 -11.98 -22.84
C ARG A 325 22.55 -12.82 -24.12
N LEU A 326 21.76 -13.90 -24.09
CA LEU A 326 21.51 -14.76 -25.24
C LEU A 326 20.49 -14.16 -26.24
N GLY A 327 19.93 -12.98 -25.97
CA GLY A 327 18.90 -12.35 -26.81
C GLY A 327 17.51 -12.98 -26.67
N ARG A 328 17.29 -13.85 -25.67
CA ARG A 328 16.02 -14.53 -25.39
C ARG A 328 15.15 -13.67 -24.46
N TYR A 329 14.77 -12.49 -24.94
CA TYR A 329 14.20 -11.42 -24.12
C TYR A 329 12.84 -11.75 -23.47
N GLU A 330 11.96 -12.46 -24.17
CA GLU A 330 10.64 -12.83 -23.63
C GLU A 330 10.78 -13.80 -22.45
N GLU A 331 11.68 -14.78 -22.57
CA GLU A 331 11.98 -15.73 -21.50
C GLU A 331 12.69 -15.02 -20.33
N ALA A 332 13.65 -14.15 -20.63
CA ALA A 332 14.30 -13.32 -19.62
C ALA A 332 13.29 -12.49 -18.83
N ALA A 333 12.32 -11.87 -19.51
CA ALA A 333 11.28 -11.07 -18.86
C ALA A 333 10.44 -11.90 -17.87
N ALA A 334 10.06 -13.12 -18.24
CA ALA A 334 9.35 -14.03 -17.35
C ALA A 334 10.17 -14.39 -16.11
N TYR A 335 11.46 -14.68 -16.29
CA TYR A 335 12.36 -14.99 -15.16
C TYR A 335 12.67 -13.79 -14.28
N TYR A 336 12.78 -12.57 -14.82
CA TYR A 336 12.92 -11.37 -13.97
C TYR A 336 11.67 -11.12 -13.12
N GLN A 337 10.48 -11.34 -13.68
CA GLN A 337 9.23 -11.27 -12.91
C GLN A 337 9.19 -12.34 -11.81
N LYS A 338 9.52 -13.58 -12.16
CA LYS A 338 9.65 -14.69 -11.20
C LYS A 338 10.62 -14.34 -10.06
N ALA A 339 11.78 -13.77 -10.39
CA ALA A 339 12.75 -13.34 -9.40
C ALA A 339 12.16 -12.29 -8.44
N ARG A 340 11.43 -11.28 -8.95
CA ARG A 340 10.74 -10.27 -8.14
C ARG A 340 9.74 -10.92 -7.19
N ASP A 341 8.91 -11.81 -7.71
CA ASP A 341 7.81 -12.39 -6.95
C ASP A 341 8.28 -13.38 -5.89
N LEU A 342 9.45 -14.01 -6.10
CA LEU A 342 10.11 -14.92 -5.14
C LEU A 342 10.98 -14.20 -4.10
N ASP A 343 11.23 -12.89 -4.24
CA ASP A 343 12.08 -12.14 -3.33
C ASP A 343 11.51 -12.19 -1.91
N VAL A 344 12.29 -12.74 -0.99
CA VAL A 344 11.88 -12.90 0.41
C VAL A 344 11.68 -11.53 1.07
N CYS A 345 12.34 -10.49 0.54
CA CYS A 345 12.10 -9.12 0.93
C CYS A 345 11.40 -8.35 -0.21
N PRO A 346 10.06 -8.39 -0.29
CA PRO A 346 9.27 -7.88 -1.42
C PRO A 346 9.13 -6.35 -1.38
N LEU A 347 10.25 -5.64 -1.56
CA LEU A 347 10.35 -4.18 -1.50
C LEU A 347 10.59 -3.51 -2.87
N ARG A 348 10.31 -4.23 -3.96
CA ARG A 348 10.60 -3.79 -5.34
C ARG A 348 9.46 -4.00 -6.31
#